data_AF-A0A2K8VGW1-F1
#
_entry.id   AF-A0A2K8VGW1-F1
#
_cell.length_a   1.000
_cell.length_b   1.000
_cell.length_c   1.000
_cell.angle_alpha   90.00
_cell.angle_beta   90.00
_cell.angle_gamma   90.00
#
_symmetry.space_group_name_H-M   'P 1'
#
loop_
_entity.id
_entity.type
_entity.pdbx_description
1 polymer ?
#
loop_
_entity_poly.entity_id
_entity_poly.type
_entity_poly.pdbx_seq_one_letter_code
_entity_poly.pdbx_strand_id
1 'polypeptide(L)'
;MEPTEEQIVFDRIIREAWENYEFKQELINSPLDAIEELTGKKLIIPEGKTFVVKDQSDESNIYFNIPAKPSMEDVELNDEQLDIVAGGSGTNSPIIIVNGVSDVTVQGGGS
;
A
#
# COMPACT_ATOMS: atom_id res chain seq x y z
N MET A 1 -10.38 7.80 -18.62
CA MET A 1 -10.17 6.48 -17.99
C MET A 1 -10.75 6.60 -16.59
N GLU A 2 -11.60 5.68 -16.17
CA GLU A 2 -12.17 5.71 -14.82
C GLU A 2 -11.09 5.31 -13.79
N PRO A 3 -11.00 5.98 -12.64
CA PRO A 3 -10.05 5.60 -11.60
C PRO A 3 -10.40 4.24 -11.00
N THR A 4 -9.38 3.46 -10.66
CA THR A 4 -9.56 2.17 -9.96
C THR A 4 -9.95 2.39 -8.49
N GLU A 5 -10.55 1.39 -7.84
CA GLU A 5 -10.86 1.48 -6.40
C GLU A 5 -9.60 1.73 -5.55
N GLU A 6 -8.46 1.14 -5.93
CA GLU A 6 -7.18 1.33 -5.26
C GLU A 6 -6.73 2.80 -5.32
N GLN A 7 -6.80 3.43 -6.51
CA GLN A 7 -6.49 4.84 -6.68
C GLN A 7 -7.40 5.74 -5.84
N ILE A 8 -8.71 5.43 -5.77
CA ILE A 8 -9.66 6.19 -4.95
C ILE A 8 -9.31 6.09 -3.47
N VAL A 9 -8.92 4.91 -2.99
CA VAL A 9 -8.53 4.67 -1.59
C VAL A 9 -7.25 5.44 -1.25
N PHE A 10 -6.21 5.34 -2.08
CA PHE A 10 -4.95 6.05 -1.83
C PHE A 10 -5.10 7.58 -1.89
N ASP A 11 -5.86 8.10 -2.85
CA ASP A 11 -6.15 9.53 -2.93
C ASP A 11 -6.84 10.04 -1.65
N ARG A 12 -7.76 9.24 -1.10
CA ARG A 12 -8.45 9.58 0.15
C ARG A 12 -7.47 9.61 1.34
N ILE A 13 -6.60 8.60 1.45
CA ILE A 13 -5.58 8.54 2.51
C ILE A 13 -4.63 9.74 2.44
N ILE A 14 -4.17 10.10 1.24
CA ILE A 14 -3.25 11.24 1.04
C ILE A 14 -3.94 12.56 1.44
N ARG A 15 -5.18 12.79 0.98
CA ARG A 15 -5.93 14.01 1.32
C ARG A 15 -6.15 14.13 2.81
N GLU A 16 -6.63 13.06 3.45
CA GLU A 16 -6.83 13.06 4.90
C GLU A 16 -5.52 13.30 5.64
N ALA A 17 -4.41 12.70 5.21
CA ALA A 17 -3.09 12.94 5.81
C ALA A 17 -2.64 14.40 5.68
N TRP A 18 -3.01 15.13 4.63
CA TRP A 18 -2.70 16.55 4.50
C TRP A 18 -3.59 17.44 5.37
N GLU A 19 -4.88 17.11 5.49
CA GLU A 19 -5.89 17.94 6.14
C GLU A 19 -6.01 17.68 7.65
N ASN A 20 -5.68 16.47 8.10
CA ASN A 20 -5.84 16.00 9.46
C ASN A 20 -4.50 15.55 10.07
N TYR A 21 -3.97 16.39 10.97
CA TYR A 21 -2.69 16.14 11.62
C TYR A 21 -2.71 14.88 12.52
N GLU A 22 -3.80 14.63 13.24
CA GLU A 22 -3.92 13.47 14.13
C GLU A 22 -3.91 12.18 13.30
N PHE A 23 -4.72 12.12 12.24
CA PHE A 23 -4.71 11.01 11.30
C PHE A 23 -3.33 10.80 10.66
N LYS A 24 -2.63 11.87 10.26
CA LYS A 24 -1.27 11.75 9.74
C LYS A 24 -0.33 11.06 10.74
N GLN A 25 -0.38 11.44 12.01
CA GLN A 25 0.44 10.81 13.05
C GLN A 25 0.07 9.34 13.25
N GLU A 26 -1.23 9.02 13.26
CA GLU A 26 -1.71 7.63 13.35
C GLU A 26 -1.27 6.81 12.14
N LEU A 27 -1.38 7.34 10.92
CA LEU A 27 -0.95 6.70 9.69
C LEU A 27 0.57 6.39 9.69
N ILE A 28 1.39 7.26 10.27
CA ILE A 28 2.84 7.03 10.38
C ILE A 28 3.16 5.95 11.43
N ASN A 29 2.44 5.93 12.55
CA ASN A 29 2.73 5.04 13.68
C ASN A 29 2.08 3.65 13.58
N SER A 30 0.84 3.60 13.07
CA SER A 30 -0.01 2.41 12.94
C SER A 30 -0.76 2.41 11.61
N PRO A 31 -0.05 2.29 10.47
CA PRO A 31 -0.63 2.52 9.15
C PRO A 31 -1.79 1.60 8.80
N LEU A 32 -1.72 0.32 9.17
CA LEU A 32 -2.76 -0.65 8.82
C LEU A 32 -4.08 -0.33 9.52
N ASP A 33 -4.01 -0.01 10.81
CA ASP A 33 -5.18 0.31 11.63
C ASP A 33 -5.79 1.64 11.16
N ALA A 34 -4.97 2.67 10.97
CA ALA A 34 -5.43 3.99 10.49
C ALA A 34 -6.14 3.90 9.12
N ILE A 35 -5.60 3.08 8.21
CA ILE A 35 -6.22 2.88 6.89
C ILE A 35 -7.53 2.09 7.01
N GLU A 36 -7.58 1.05 7.83
CA GLU A 36 -8.80 0.26 8.07
C GLU A 36 -9.90 1.13 8.70
N GLU A 37 -9.56 1.98 9.67
CA GLU A 37 -10.49 2.91 10.31
C GLU A 37 -11.02 3.99 9.35
N LEU A 38 -10.14 4.59 8.53
CA LEU A 38 -10.54 5.62 7.58
C LEU A 38 -11.40 5.06 6.44
N THR A 39 -11.03 3.89 5.91
CA THR A 39 -11.54 3.39 4.64
C THR A 39 -12.51 2.21 4.76
N GLY A 40 -12.53 1.54 5.92
CA GLY A 40 -13.23 0.27 6.12
C GLY A 40 -12.63 -0.90 5.35
N LYS A 41 -11.46 -0.71 4.73
CA LYS A 41 -10.76 -1.71 3.91
C LYS A 41 -9.48 -2.14 4.61
N LYS A 42 -9.19 -3.43 4.55
CA LYS A 42 -7.99 -4.01 5.15
C LYS A 42 -6.93 -4.25 4.09
N LEU A 43 -5.70 -3.85 4.42
CA LEU A 43 -4.51 -4.12 3.62
C LEU A 43 -3.90 -5.45 4.07
N ILE A 44 -3.77 -6.40 3.15
CA ILE A 44 -3.08 -7.66 3.41
C ILE A 44 -1.62 -7.51 3.01
N ILE A 45 -0.72 -7.62 3.99
CA ILE A 45 0.73 -7.55 3.79
C ILE A 45 1.29 -8.97 3.62
N PRO A 46 2.17 -9.23 2.64
CA PRO A 46 2.81 -10.52 2.48
C PRO A 46 3.56 -10.96 3.74
N GLU A 47 3.61 -12.27 3.97
CA GLU A 47 4.33 -12.82 5.12
C GLU A 47 5.80 -12.37 5.15
N GLY A 48 6.28 -12.00 6.33
CA GLY A 48 7.65 -11.51 6.53
C GLY A 48 7.92 -10.09 6.01
N LYS A 49 6.91 -9.36 5.54
CA LYS A 49 7.02 -7.95 5.16
C LYS A 49 6.34 -7.04 6.18
N THR A 50 6.78 -5.78 6.23
CA THR A 50 6.19 -4.73 7.05
C THR A 50 5.81 -3.57 6.16
N PHE A 51 4.63 -3.00 6.40
CA PHE A 51 4.20 -1.78 5.73
C PHE A 51 4.65 -0.56 6.53
N VAL A 52 5.41 0.34 5.90
CA VAL A 52 6.01 1.50 6.56
C VAL A 52 5.61 2.76 5.80
N VAL A 53 5.09 3.75 6.52
CA VAL A 53 4.79 5.08 5.99
C VAL A 53 5.89 6.06 6.42
N LYS A 54 6.35 6.88 5.48
CA LYS A 54 7.31 7.98 5.71
C LYS A 54 6.73 9.26 5.14
N ASP A 55 6.57 10.27 5.98
CA ASP A 55 6.13 11.59 5.54
C ASP A 55 7.26 12.29 4.76
N GLN A 56 6.94 12.70 3.55
CA GLN A 56 7.83 13.43 2.63
C GLN A 56 7.24 14.79 2.24
N SER A 57 6.36 15.36 3.07
CA SER A 57 5.68 16.64 2.79
C SER A 57 6.52 17.89 3.11
N ASP A 58 7.68 17.76 3.75
CA ASP A 58 8.59 18.89 3.97
C ASP A 58 9.33 19.24 2.67
N GLU A 59 8.89 20.32 2.03
CA GLU A 59 9.42 20.83 0.75
C GLU A 59 10.91 21.23 0.80
N SER A 60 11.50 21.38 1.98
CA SER A 60 12.93 21.66 2.14
C SER A 60 13.82 20.42 1.98
N ASN A 61 13.22 19.22 1.98
CA ASN A 61 13.92 17.95 1.85
C ASN A 61 13.76 17.35 0.45
N ILE A 62 14.85 16.78 -0.07
CA ILE A 62 14.82 15.97 -1.29
C ILE A 62 15.05 14.52 -0.88
N TYR A 63 14.10 13.65 -1.23
CA TYR A 63 14.16 12.23 -0.90
C TYR A 63 14.71 11.42 -2.07
N PHE A 64 15.55 10.46 -1.74
CA PHE A 64 16.09 9.49 -2.70
C PHE A 64 15.83 8.08 -2.19
N ASN A 65 15.08 7.28 -2.95
CA ASN A 65 14.75 5.90 -2.59
C ASN A 65 15.81 4.95 -3.17
N ILE A 66 16.46 4.17 -2.30
CA ILE A 66 17.35 3.08 -2.71
C ILE A 66 16.52 1.79 -2.66
N PRO A 67 16.19 1.16 -3.81
CA PRO A 67 15.41 -0.08 -3.82
C PRO A 67 16.22 -1.23 -3.22
N ALA A 68 15.52 -2.24 -2.70
CA ALA A 68 16.16 -3.49 -2.31
C ALA A 68 16.86 -4.11 -3.52
N LYS A 69 18.03 -4.73 -3.29
CA LYS A 69 18.71 -5.47 -4.34
C LYS A 69 17.78 -6.57 -4.87
N PRO A 70 17.53 -6.66 -6.19
CA PRO A 70 16.73 -7.73 -6.76
C PRO A 70 17.33 -9.09 -6.39
N SER A 71 16.49 -9.99 -5.90
CA SER A 71 16.83 -11.41 -5.83
C SER A 71 16.75 -11.94 -7.26
N MET A 72 17.82 -12.56 -7.79
CA MET A 72 17.79 -13.14 -9.14
C MET A 72 16.86 -14.35 -9.25
N GLU A 73 16.31 -14.82 -8.12
CA GLU A 73 15.26 -15.85 -8.08
C GLU A 73 13.87 -15.23 -8.32
N ASP A 74 13.69 -13.94 -8.03
CA ASP A 74 12.44 -13.20 -8.25
C ASP A 74 12.50 -12.40 -9.55
N VAL A 75 12.26 -13.13 -10.64
CA VAL A 75 11.64 -12.66 -11.90
C VAL A 75 12.42 -11.61 -12.72
N GLU A 76 12.78 -11.98 -13.94
CA GLU A 76 13.08 -11.01 -15.01
C GLU A 76 11.85 -10.14 -15.27
N LEU A 77 11.88 -8.91 -14.76
CA LEU A 77 10.91 -7.88 -15.12
C LEU A 77 11.24 -7.37 -16.53
N ASN A 78 10.24 -7.30 -17.41
CA ASN A 78 10.42 -6.65 -18.70
C ASN A 78 10.41 -5.12 -18.55
N ASP A 79 10.86 -4.39 -19.57
CA ASP A 79 11.03 -2.92 -19.51
C ASP A 79 9.73 -2.19 -19.11
N GLU A 80 8.56 -2.72 -19.50
CA GLU A 80 7.25 -2.17 -19.14
C GLU A 80 6.95 -2.30 -17.63
N GLN A 81 7.41 -3.37 -16.98
CA GLN A 81 7.29 -3.57 -15.53
C GLN A 81 8.29 -2.72 -14.74
N LEU A 82 9.42 -2.32 -15.34
CA LEU A 82 10.42 -1.44 -14.70
C LEU A 82 9.95 0.02 -14.65
N ASP A 83 9.36 0.54 -15.74
CA ASP A 83 8.79 1.90 -15.78
C ASP A 83 7.67 2.07 -14.74
N ILE A 84 6.91 1.01 -14.51
CA ILE A 84 5.84 0.92 -13.51
C ILE A 84 6.37 1.05 -12.06
N VAL A 85 7.47 0.37 -11.74
CA VAL A 85 8.11 0.41 -10.41
C VAL A 85 8.79 1.76 -10.17
N ALA A 86 9.33 2.39 -11.21
CA ALA A 86 9.96 3.71 -11.14
C ALA A 86 8.94 4.87 -11.07
N GLY A 87 7.77 4.72 -11.69
CA GLY A 87 6.70 5.74 -11.73
C GLY A 87 5.67 5.67 -10.61
N GLY A 88 5.76 4.68 -9.70
CA GLY A 88 4.80 4.50 -8.60
C GLY A 88 3.39 4.06 -9.05
N SER A 89 3.24 3.61 -10.30
CA SER A 89 1.96 3.18 -10.87
C SER A 89 2.03 1.71 -11.27
N GLY A 90 2.06 0.82 -10.27
CA GLY A 90 2.13 -0.61 -10.50
C GLY A 90 0.92 -1.37 -10.01
N THR A 91 0.20 -1.95 -10.98
CA THR A 91 -0.84 -2.98 -10.78
C THR A 91 -0.30 -4.31 -10.24
N ASN A 92 1.00 -4.37 -9.92
CA ASN A 92 1.62 -5.41 -9.10
C ASN A 92 1.83 -4.90 -7.67
N SER A 93 0.87 -4.18 -7.11
CA SER A 93 0.86 -3.90 -5.67
C SER A 93 0.97 -5.26 -4.95
N PRO A 94 2.02 -5.52 -4.16
CA PRO A 94 2.12 -6.75 -3.36
C PRO A 94 1.06 -6.78 -2.24
N ILE A 95 0.22 -5.75 -2.17
CA ILE A 95 -0.75 -5.51 -1.13
C ILE A 95 -2.14 -5.70 -1.71
N ILE A 96 -2.88 -6.66 -1.16
CA ILE A 96 -4.28 -6.91 -1.55
C ILE A 96 -5.17 -6.06 -0.64
N ILE A 97 -6.04 -5.26 -1.24
CA ILE A 97 -7.09 -4.52 -0.51
C ILE A 97 -8.33 -5.40 -0.47
N VAL A 98 -8.79 -5.75 0.72
CA VAL A 98 -10.05 -6.48 0.92
C VAL A 98 -11.07 -5.63 1.67
N ASN A 99 -12.35 -5.84 1.36
CA ASN A 99 -13.44 -5.22 2.13
C ASN A 99 -13.48 -5.84 3.53
N GLY A 100 -13.60 -5.02 4.57
CA GLY A 100 -13.68 -5.48 5.96
C GLY A 100 -14.78 -6.52 6.16
N VAL A 101 -14.35 -7.74 6.51
CA VAL A 101 -15.09 -8.95 6.95
C VAL A 101 -16.58 -9.04 6.58
N SER A 102 -16.86 -9.72 5.47
CA SER A 102 -17.94 -10.72 5.37
C SER A 102 -17.72 -11.64 4.16
N ASP A 103 -16.70 -12.50 4.22
CA ASP A 103 -16.75 -13.90 3.77
C ASP A 103 -15.33 -14.50 3.77
N VAL A 104 -14.91 -15.06 4.91
CA VAL A 104 -13.94 -16.16 4.92
C VAL A 104 -14.67 -17.33 5.55
N THR A 105 -15.50 -18.01 4.74
CA THR A 105 -15.91 -19.36 5.09
C THR A 105 -14.72 -20.26 4.82
N VAL A 106 -13.98 -20.61 5.87
CA VAL A 106 -13.00 -21.69 5.84
C VAL A 106 -13.79 -22.98 5.61
N GLN A 107 -13.90 -23.43 4.35
CA GLN A 107 -14.21 -24.84 4.09
C GLN A 107 -12.96 -25.65 4.44
N GLY A 108 -12.94 -26.11 5.68
CA GLY A 108 -12.00 -27.11 6.15
C GLY A 108 -12.08 -28.36 5.27
N GLY A 109 -10.92 -28.83 4.86
CA GLY A 109 -10.78 -30.16 4.31
C GLY A 109 -10.91 -31.23 5.39
N GLY A 110 -11.33 -32.42 4.95
CA GLY A 110 -10.88 -33.68 5.54
C GLY A 110 -11.81 -34.30 6.58
N SER A 111 -12.61 -35.26 6.12
CA SER A 111 -12.57 -36.63 6.64
C SER A 111 -12.76 -37.60 5.49
#